data_AF-A0AA48GXB3-F1
#
_entry.id   AF-A0AA48GXB3-F1
#
_cell.length_a   1.000
_cell.length_b   1.000
_cell.length_c   1.000
_cell.angle_alpha   90.00
_cell.angle_beta   90.00
_cell.angle_gamma   90.00
#
_symmetry.space_group_name_H-M   'P 1'
#
loop_
_entity.id
_entity.type
_entity.pdbx_description
1 polymer ?
#
loop_
_entity_poly.entity_id
_entity_poly.type
_entity_poly.pdbx_seq_one_letter_code
_entity_poly.pdbx_strand_id
1 'polypeptide(L)'
;MNSSQMAGLLVLGWGLLGAAPAVAQDRPPPLEIPDEMLADYRQYCSDGIPSFAIDVGKPLERVRTSFDTSGKFAVTTVCIDEFKFGLAYEIRTVSEALTFLALREAEPVWSVAEAKWGSDLGKLRADLRNAALSGESETAFRQITSGQTDKVRGAAYELAKIGYFEEALGLLEAEAARLGTERMLRRRSLDFERVLVALARATITSHASGDAEAAAQLGAFIAATPDTNQHLLNTKINRAAFLAESGQYREAVELLEPAYREFRAFQEDARNYKISGSDREFAWILACAHLGLGRTLDAQPYLEIVNSAEETPKDQYLPQTKPSSVIKLRLAACTNDQAEYFKILYSGSFARLTGIWSEVQAPHPSLEFHFRPEWELPEDIRERYLASYRILPDSYADALAGWKNAAATRD
;
A
#
# COMPACT_ATOMS: atom_id res chain seq x y z
N MET A 1 -8.33 29.97 53.72
CA MET A 1 -7.46 31.17 53.78
C MET A 1 -6.31 30.94 52.82
N ASN A 2 -6.21 31.82 51.82
CA ASN A 2 -5.07 32.28 50.99
C ASN A 2 -4.02 31.25 50.48
N SER A 3 -3.40 31.37 49.30
CA SER A 3 -3.52 32.16 48.06
C SER A 3 -2.28 31.81 47.22
N SER A 4 -2.32 32.17 45.92
CA SER A 4 -1.20 32.39 44.97
C SER A 4 -1.03 31.26 43.93
N GLN A 5 -1.53 31.42 42.69
CA GLN A 5 -0.98 32.21 41.53
C GLN A 5 0.10 31.39 40.77
N MET A 6 0.20 31.34 39.43
CA MET A 6 -0.08 32.33 38.39
C MET A 6 -0.53 31.70 37.06
N ALA A 7 -1.37 32.43 36.34
CA ALA A 7 -1.54 32.39 34.89
C ALA A 7 -0.66 33.48 34.24
N GLY A 8 -0.35 33.33 32.95
CA GLY A 8 0.37 34.37 32.20
C GLY A 8 0.34 34.17 30.69
N LEU A 9 -0.71 34.72 30.07
CA LEU A 9 -0.84 34.98 28.64
C LEU A 9 -0.44 36.44 28.40
N LEU A 10 0.36 36.78 27.39
CA LEU A 10 0.35 38.14 26.81
C LEU A 10 1.02 38.20 25.42
N VAL A 11 0.31 38.91 24.55
CA VAL A 11 0.58 39.19 23.15
C VAL A 11 0.99 40.68 23.01
N LEU A 12 2.04 40.91 22.21
CA LEU A 12 2.42 42.07 21.38
C LEU A 12 2.34 43.52 21.92
N GLY A 13 3.45 44.23 21.72
CA GLY A 13 3.51 45.69 21.60
C GLY A 13 4.64 46.11 20.64
N TRP A 14 4.30 46.89 19.61
CA TRP A 14 5.21 47.49 18.63
C TRP A 14 6.02 48.66 19.21
N GLY A 15 7.28 48.81 18.77
CA GLY A 15 8.14 49.97 19.01
C GLY A 15 9.27 50.05 17.99
N LEU A 16 9.33 51.17 17.28
CA LEU A 16 10.14 51.48 16.10
C LEU A 16 11.63 51.83 16.37
N LEU A 17 12.43 51.64 15.32
CA LEU A 17 13.65 52.38 14.91
C LEU A 17 14.98 52.10 15.62
N GLY A 18 15.71 51.14 15.05
CA GLY A 18 17.17 51.16 14.98
C GLY A 18 17.59 50.61 13.61
N ALA A 19 18.11 51.46 12.72
CA ALA A 19 18.66 51.04 11.44
C ALA A 19 19.94 50.23 11.69
N ALA A 20 19.84 48.90 11.62
CA ALA A 20 21.00 48.02 11.55
C ALA A 20 21.59 48.08 10.13
N PRO A 21 22.92 48.04 9.98
CA PRO A 21 23.55 48.11 8.66
C PRO A 21 23.11 46.92 7.82
N ALA A 22 22.95 47.14 6.52
CA ALA A 22 22.70 46.11 5.52
C ALA A 22 23.82 45.08 5.59
N VAL A 23 23.58 44.00 6.33
CA VAL A 23 24.37 42.76 6.22
C VAL A 23 24.15 42.31 4.79
N ALA A 24 25.23 42.29 4.01
CA ALA A 24 25.27 41.66 2.71
C ALA A 24 24.58 40.30 2.85
N GLN A 25 23.46 40.11 2.15
CA GLN A 25 22.85 38.79 2.02
C GLN A 25 23.90 37.92 1.34
N ASP A 26 24.66 37.18 2.15
CA ASP A 26 25.44 36.05 1.69
C ASP A 26 24.49 35.22 0.84
N ARG A 27 24.85 35.06 -0.44
CA ARG A 27 24.11 34.18 -1.33
C ARG A 27 23.99 32.83 -0.63
N PRO A 28 22.80 32.20 -0.61
CA PRO A 28 22.67 30.85 -0.07
C PRO A 28 23.77 29.97 -0.68
N PRO A 29 24.40 29.09 0.12
CA PRO A 29 25.45 28.21 -0.39
C PRO A 29 24.92 27.48 -1.63
N PRO A 30 25.75 27.28 -2.68
CA PRO A 30 25.32 26.57 -3.87
C PRO A 30 24.75 25.22 -3.46
N LEU A 31 23.56 24.89 -3.96
CA LEU A 31 22.94 23.59 -3.72
C LEU A 31 23.87 22.51 -4.29
N GLU A 32 24.48 21.69 -3.43
CA GLU A 32 25.20 20.50 -3.88
C GLU A 32 24.17 19.47 -4.34
N ILE A 33 24.18 19.15 -5.63
CA ILE A 33 23.28 18.16 -6.23
C ILE A 33 23.96 16.80 -6.15
N PRO A 34 23.31 15.77 -5.58
CA PRO A 34 23.83 14.41 -5.56
C PRO A 34 24.24 13.92 -6.95
N ASP A 35 25.37 13.19 -7.02
CA ASP A 35 25.90 12.65 -8.29
C ASP A 35 24.89 11.79 -9.04
N GLU A 36 24.03 11.05 -8.31
CA GLU A 36 22.95 10.24 -8.88
C GLU A 36 21.93 11.08 -9.67
N MET A 37 21.53 12.25 -9.14
CA MET A 37 20.56 13.13 -9.80
C MET A 37 21.16 13.84 -11.02
N LEU A 38 22.48 14.11 -10.98
CA LEU A 38 23.23 14.59 -12.14
C LEU A 38 23.37 13.52 -13.21
N ALA A 39 23.55 12.25 -12.83
CA ALA A 39 23.61 11.13 -13.76
C ALA A 39 22.26 10.91 -14.44
N ASP A 40 21.16 10.90 -13.67
CA ASP A 40 19.79 10.82 -14.18
C ASP A 40 19.47 11.95 -15.15
N TYR A 41 19.86 13.19 -14.82
CA TYR A 41 19.68 14.32 -15.73
C TYR A 41 20.40 14.10 -17.07
N ARG A 42 21.67 13.65 -17.04
CA ARG A 42 22.44 13.40 -18.26
C ARG A 42 21.84 12.28 -19.10
N GLN A 43 21.30 11.25 -18.46
CA GLN A 43 20.76 10.08 -19.12
C GLN A 43 19.37 10.34 -19.71
N TYR A 44 18.49 10.99 -18.95
CA TYR A 44 17.06 11.07 -19.28
C TYR A 44 16.57 12.47 -19.64
N CYS A 45 17.36 13.51 -19.38
CA CYS A 45 16.99 14.90 -19.68
C CYS A 45 17.77 15.48 -20.87
N SER A 46 18.34 14.66 -21.76
CA SER A 46 18.97 15.17 -22.99
C SER A 46 17.94 15.56 -24.05
N ASP A 47 18.36 16.44 -24.97
CA ASP A 47 17.57 16.77 -26.16
C ASP A 47 17.25 15.50 -26.97
N GLY A 48 16.01 15.36 -27.44
CA GLY A 48 15.55 14.22 -28.24
C GLY A 48 14.81 13.12 -27.47
N ILE A 49 14.77 13.17 -26.13
CA ILE A 49 13.90 12.30 -25.34
C ILE A 49 12.49 12.92 -25.30
N PRO A 50 11.42 12.15 -25.57
CA PRO A 50 10.05 12.64 -25.45
C PRO A 50 9.82 13.26 -24.07
N SER A 51 9.27 14.47 -24.03
CA SER A 51 9.01 15.17 -22.77
C SER A 51 7.79 16.09 -22.86
N PHE A 52 7.26 16.45 -21.70
CA PHE A 52 6.16 17.39 -21.55
C PHE A 52 6.46 18.35 -20.40
N ALA A 53 5.96 19.58 -20.48
CA ALA A 53 6.15 20.57 -19.43
C ALA A 53 5.15 20.35 -18.29
N ILE A 54 5.56 20.67 -17.06
CA ILE A 54 4.65 20.74 -15.90
C ILE A 54 4.71 22.16 -15.35
N ASP A 55 3.55 22.80 -15.22
CA ASP A 55 3.47 24.09 -14.53
C ASP A 55 3.53 23.87 -13.02
N VAL A 56 4.66 24.25 -12.42
CA VAL A 56 4.89 24.16 -10.97
C VAL A 56 4.88 25.54 -10.29
N GLY A 57 4.56 26.59 -11.04
CA GLY A 57 4.62 27.97 -10.57
C GLY A 57 6.05 28.47 -10.25
N LYS A 58 6.16 29.75 -9.88
CA LYS A 58 7.45 30.33 -9.47
C LYS A 58 7.91 29.74 -8.12
N PRO A 59 9.22 29.52 -7.92
CA PRO A 59 10.34 29.97 -8.76
C PRO A 59 10.79 28.99 -9.86
N LEU A 60 10.15 27.83 -10.00
CA LEU A 60 10.61 26.76 -10.90
C LEU A 60 9.99 26.94 -12.29
N GLU A 61 10.52 27.87 -13.09
CA GLU A 61 9.93 28.22 -14.39
C GLU A 61 10.27 27.24 -15.54
N ARG A 62 11.10 26.21 -15.29
CA ARG A 62 11.53 25.22 -16.30
C ARG A 62 11.60 23.80 -15.75
N VAL A 63 10.43 23.26 -15.41
CA VAL A 63 10.27 21.85 -15.08
C VAL A 63 9.62 21.14 -16.26
N ARG A 64 10.26 20.07 -16.72
CA ARG A 64 9.68 19.15 -17.69
C ARG A 64 9.83 17.73 -17.18
N THR A 65 8.96 16.87 -17.66
CA THR A 65 9.04 15.43 -17.40
C THR A 65 9.40 14.74 -18.69
N SER A 66 10.50 13.99 -18.71
CA SER A 66 10.88 13.16 -19.84
C SER A 66 10.37 11.73 -19.65
N PHE A 67 10.21 11.02 -20.78
CA PHE A 67 9.70 9.66 -20.82
C PHE A 67 10.58 8.81 -21.74
N ASP A 68 11.32 7.88 -21.16
CA ASP A 68 12.15 6.91 -21.87
C ASP A 68 11.53 5.51 -21.85
N THR A 69 11.64 4.80 -22.97
CA THR A 69 11.10 3.44 -23.14
C THR A 69 12.14 2.43 -23.58
N SER A 70 13.41 2.84 -23.67
CA SER A 70 14.52 2.04 -24.19
C SER A 70 14.88 0.84 -23.31
N GLY A 71 14.66 0.94 -22.00
CA GLY A 71 14.97 -0.08 -21.01
C GLY A 71 13.92 -1.20 -20.86
N LYS A 72 14.12 -2.06 -19.86
CA LYS A 72 13.13 -3.10 -19.45
C LYS A 72 11.82 -2.43 -19.04
N PHE A 73 11.90 -1.49 -18.11
CA PHE A 73 10.80 -0.63 -17.69
C PHE A 73 10.83 0.71 -18.43
N ALA A 74 9.68 1.37 -18.50
CA ALA A 74 9.66 2.76 -18.92
C ALA A 74 10.08 3.65 -17.74
N VAL A 75 10.74 4.76 -18.02
CA VAL A 75 11.27 5.69 -17.01
C VAL A 75 10.66 7.06 -17.24
N THR A 76 10.06 7.63 -16.20
CA THR A 76 9.66 9.03 -16.17
C THR A 76 10.67 9.82 -15.35
N THR A 77 11.16 10.95 -15.85
CA THR A 77 12.18 11.75 -15.13
C THR A 77 11.73 13.19 -15.00
N VAL A 78 11.68 13.69 -13.77
CA VAL A 78 11.47 15.12 -13.52
C VAL A 78 12.79 15.85 -13.76
N CYS A 79 12.83 16.67 -14.80
CA CYS A 79 13.98 17.45 -15.23
C CYS A 79 13.78 18.91 -14.83
N ILE A 80 14.69 19.42 -13.99
CA ILE A 80 14.79 20.85 -13.68
C ILE A 80 16.05 21.39 -14.35
N ASP A 81 15.86 21.93 -15.56
CA ASP A 81 16.96 22.28 -16.47
C ASP A 81 17.89 23.37 -15.88
N GLU A 82 17.34 24.29 -15.08
CA GLU A 82 18.11 25.36 -14.42
C GLU A 82 19.20 24.81 -13.51
N PHE A 83 18.91 23.72 -12.79
CA PHE A 83 19.83 23.08 -11.86
C PHE A 83 20.53 21.87 -12.45
N LYS A 84 20.17 21.44 -13.67
CA LYS A 84 20.59 20.14 -14.25
C LYS A 84 20.28 18.98 -13.31
N PHE A 85 19.10 19.04 -12.72
CA PHE A 85 18.60 18.07 -11.76
C PHE A 85 17.64 17.13 -12.47
N GLY A 86 17.87 15.83 -12.34
CA GLY A 86 17.00 14.77 -12.84
C GLY A 86 16.61 13.85 -11.69
N LEU A 87 15.34 13.50 -11.61
CA LEU A 87 14.86 12.48 -10.67
C LEU A 87 14.06 11.44 -11.44
N ALA A 88 14.69 10.30 -11.70
CA ALA A 88 14.14 9.23 -12.50
C ALA A 88 13.28 8.28 -11.65
N TYR A 89 12.16 7.86 -12.23
CA TYR A 89 11.23 6.90 -11.65
C TYR A 89 10.89 5.84 -12.68
N GLU A 90 11.16 4.57 -12.36
CA GLU A 90 10.70 3.45 -13.18
C GLU A 90 9.20 3.22 -12.97
N ILE A 91 8.47 2.99 -14.06
CA ILE A 91 7.08 2.52 -14.03
C ILE A 91 7.12 0.99 -14.06
N ARG A 92 6.87 0.39 -12.88
CA ARG A 92 7.09 -1.04 -12.60
C ARG A 92 5.78 -1.81 -12.39
N THR A 93 4.64 -1.13 -12.37
CA THR A 93 3.34 -1.73 -12.13
C THR A 93 2.29 -1.25 -13.14
N VAL A 94 1.21 -2.01 -13.26
CA VAL A 94 0.04 -1.64 -14.06
C VAL A 94 -0.64 -0.40 -13.48
N SER A 95 -0.74 -0.29 -12.15
CA SER A 95 -1.35 0.87 -11.49
C SER A 95 -0.60 2.17 -11.79
N GLU A 96 0.74 2.14 -11.76
CA GLU A 96 1.56 3.30 -12.14
C GLU A 96 1.41 3.66 -13.62
N ALA A 97 1.31 2.66 -14.51
CA ALA A 97 1.07 2.90 -15.94
C ALA A 97 -0.31 3.50 -16.22
N LEU A 98 -1.37 2.99 -15.58
CA LEU A 98 -2.73 3.54 -15.67
C LEU A 98 -2.78 4.98 -15.14
N THR A 99 -2.14 5.22 -13.99
CA THR A 99 -1.95 6.54 -13.41
C THR A 99 -1.30 7.50 -14.41
N PHE A 100 -0.20 7.08 -15.03
CA PHE A 100 0.53 7.88 -16.00
C PHE A 100 -0.30 8.18 -17.24
N LEU A 101 -1.02 7.18 -17.76
CA LEU A 101 -1.94 7.33 -18.90
C LEU A 101 -3.16 8.19 -18.58
N ALA A 102 -3.50 8.33 -17.30
CA ALA A 102 -4.57 9.21 -16.85
C ALA A 102 -4.10 10.67 -16.71
N LEU A 103 -2.81 10.94 -16.47
CA LEU A 103 -2.29 12.29 -16.28
C LEU A 103 -2.42 13.11 -17.58
N ARG A 104 -3.20 14.20 -17.56
CA ARG A 104 -3.50 15.00 -18.76
C ARG A 104 -2.25 15.62 -19.36
N GLU A 105 -1.32 16.09 -18.52
CA GLU A 105 -0.07 16.69 -18.93
C GLU A 105 0.84 15.70 -19.70
N ALA A 106 0.66 14.39 -19.47
CA ALA A 106 1.38 13.34 -20.18
C ALA A 106 0.80 13.03 -21.58
N GLU A 107 -0.27 13.72 -22.02
CA GLU A 107 -0.86 13.56 -23.35
C GLU A 107 0.16 13.51 -24.50
N PRO A 108 1.18 14.39 -24.55
CA PRO A 108 2.16 14.39 -25.64
C PRO A 108 2.96 13.09 -25.79
N VAL A 109 3.04 12.27 -24.73
CA VAL A 109 3.84 11.03 -24.71
C VAL A 109 3.00 9.76 -24.60
N TRP A 110 1.66 9.86 -24.58
CA TRP A 110 0.79 8.68 -24.48
C TRP A 110 0.98 7.70 -25.64
N SER A 111 1.13 8.17 -26.89
CA SER A 111 1.33 7.26 -28.03
C SER A 111 2.62 6.45 -27.92
N VAL A 112 3.67 7.03 -27.33
CA VAL A 112 4.94 6.35 -27.04
C VAL A 112 4.75 5.33 -25.91
N ALA A 113 4.02 5.69 -24.87
CA ALA A 113 3.67 4.80 -23.76
C ALA A 113 2.83 3.60 -24.23
N GLU A 114 1.82 3.84 -25.06
CA GLU A 114 0.96 2.81 -25.66
C GLU A 114 1.74 1.88 -26.59
N ALA A 115 2.70 2.39 -27.36
CA ALA A 115 3.60 1.55 -28.15
C ALA A 115 4.50 0.66 -27.27
N LYS A 116 4.92 1.17 -26.10
CA LYS A 116 5.71 0.41 -25.13
C LYS A 116 4.89 -0.68 -24.46
N TRP A 117 3.71 -0.35 -23.92
CA TRP A 117 2.92 -1.19 -23.03
C TRP A 117 1.76 -1.94 -23.69
N GLY A 118 1.39 -1.59 -24.92
CA GLY A 118 0.15 -2.02 -25.57
C GLY A 118 -1.01 -1.08 -25.24
N SER A 119 -1.95 -0.92 -26.18
CA SER A 119 -3.13 -0.03 -26.06
C SER A 119 -4.15 -0.47 -24.99
N ASP A 120 -3.95 -1.65 -24.41
CA ASP A 120 -4.72 -2.28 -23.34
C ASP A 120 -3.84 -2.64 -22.12
N LEU A 121 -2.57 -2.23 -22.12
CA LEU A 121 -1.51 -2.64 -21.19
C LEU A 121 -1.18 -4.16 -21.20
N GLY A 122 -1.70 -4.93 -22.14
CA GLY A 122 -1.51 -6.38 -22.21
C GLY A 122 -0.05 -6.81 -22.39
N LYS A 123 0.75 -6.02 -23.11
CA LYS A 123 2.19 -6.28 -23.27
C LYS A 123 2.96 -5.98 -21.97
N LEU A 124 2.65 -4.88 -21.29
CA LEU A 124 3.22 -4.61 -19.96
C LEU A 124 2.89 -5.73 -18.98
N ARG A 125 1.64 -6.19 -18.94
CA ARG A 125 1.21 -7.32 -18.11
C ARG A 125 2.04 -8.59 -18.39
N ALA A 126 2.26 -8.93 -19.66
CA ALA A 126 3.07 -10.09 -20.03
C ALA A 126 4.54 -9.95 -19.61
N ASP A 127 5.12 -8.76 -19.78
CA ASP A 127 6.51 -8.47 -19.36
C ASP A 127 6.66 -8.58 -17.84
N LEU A 128 5.70 -8.06 -17.07
CA LEU A 128 5.66 -8.16 -15.61
C LEU A 128 5.49 -9.60 -15.14
N ARG A 129 4.65 -10.39 -15.79
CA ARG A 129 4.53 -11.83 -15.52
C ARG A 129 5.87 -12.56 -15.69
N ASN A 130 6.58 -12.30 -16.78
CA ASN A 130 7.89 -12.91 -17.03
C ASN A 130 8.93 -12.48 -15.99
N ALA A 131 8.92 -11.20 -15.60
CA ALA A 131 9.78 -10.68 -14.54
C ALA A 131 9.48 -11.38 -13.19
N ALA A 132 8.21 -11.50 -12.81
CA ALA A 132 7.77 -12.18 -11.58
C ALA A 132 8.31 -13.62 -11.51
N LEU A 133 8.18 -14.38 -12.62
CA LEU A 133 8.63 -15.78 -12.68
C LEU A 133 10.16 -15.94 -12.69
N SER A 134 10.91 -14.93 -13.18
CA SER A 134 12.37 -14.94 -13.10
C SER A 134 12.89 -14.76 -11.66
N GLY A 135 12.08 -14.13 -10.80
CA GLY A 135 12.24 -14.11 -9.34
C GLY A 135 13.27 -13.12 -8.82
N GLU A 136 13.25 -11.90 -9.38
CA GLU A 136 13.92 -10.70 -8.83
C GLU A 136 13.21 -10.12 -7.59
N SER A 137 12.37 -10.90 -6.89
CA SER A 137 11.62 -10.40 -5.74
C SER A 137 12.46 -10.49 -4.47
N GLU A 138 12.83 -9.33 -3.91
CA GLU A 138 13.33 -9.22 -2.54
C GLU A 138 12.14 -9.02 -1.60
N THR A 139 11.93 -9.95 -0.65
CA THR A 139 10.95 -9.72 0.42
C THR A 139 11.64 -9.52 1.77
N ALA A 140 10.93 -8.82 2.67
CA ALA A 140 11.39 -8.53 4.03
C ALA A 140 11.70 -9.81 4.87
N PHE A 141 11.24 -10.99 4.43
CA PHE A 141 11.40 -12.24 5.17
C PHE A 141 12.60 -13.08 4.75
N ARG A 142 13.38 -12.65 3.74
CA ARG A 142 14.53 -13.40 3.21
C ARG A 142 15.54 -13.85 4.26
N GLN A 143 15.64 -13.13 5.38
CA GLN A 143 16.55 -13.47 6.48
C GLN A 143 16.05 -14.61 7.38
N ILE A 144 14.75 -14.92 7.35
CA ILE A 144 14.10 -15.86 8.27
C ILE A 144 13.28 -16.96 7.58
N THR A 145 13.27 -17.00 6.24
CA THR A 145 12.64 -18.05 5.43
C THR A 145 13.66 -18.71 4.51
N SER A 146 13.33 -19.89 3.99
CA SER A 146 14.05 -20.42 2.84
C SER A 146 13.95 -19.46 1.65
N GLY A 147 15.06 -19.28 0.92
CA GLY A 147 15.08 -18.44 -0.28
C GLY A 147 14.09 -18.91 -1.35
N GLN A 148 13.74 -20.20 -1.35
CA GLN A 148 12.72 -20.74 -2.25
C GLN A 148 11.31 -20.27 -1.87
N THR A 149 10.90 -20.40 -0.60
CA THR A 149 9.57 -19.92 -0.16
C THR A 149 9.44 -18.41 -0.36
N ASP A 150 10.50 -17.66 -0.10
CA ASP A 150 10.55 -16.23 -0.33
C ASP A 150 10.29 -15.87 -1.80
N LYS A 151 11.05 -16.52 -2.70
CA LYS A 151 10.92 -16.36 -4.16
C LYS A 151 9.52 -16.69 -4.66
N VAL A 152 8.95 -17.82 -4.21
CA VAL A 152 7.61 -18.26 -4.61
C VAL A 152 6.55 -17.27 -4.15
N ARG A 153 6.60 -16.82 -2.89
CA ARG A 153 5.65 -15.85 -2.35
C ARG A 153 5.74 -14.52 -3.09
N GLY A 154 6.96 -14.03 -3.32
CA GLY A 154 7.20 -12.80 -4.09
C GLY A 154 6.61 -12.89 -5.50
N ALA A 155 6.92 -13.96 -6.23
CA ALA A 155 6.38 -14.19 -7.56
C ALA A 155 4.84 -14.28 -7.56
N ALA A 156 4.25 -15.00 -6.60
CA ALA A 156 2.80 -15.13 -6.48
C ALA A 156 2.11 -13.78 -6.24
N TYR A 157 2.66 -12.93 -5.36
CA TYR A 157 2.11 -11.58 -5.16
C TYR A 157 2.19 -10.72 -6.41
N GLU A 158 3.33 -10.72 -7.10
CA GLU A 158 3.48 -9.93 -8.33
C GLU A 158 2.55 -10.42 -9.44
N LEU A 159 2.35 -11.74 -9.58
CA LEU A 159 1.37 -12.31 -10.52
C LEU A 159 -0.07 -11.93 -10.16
N ALA A 160 -0.43 -11.97 -8.87
CA ALA A 160 -1.78 -11.63 -8.42
C ALA A 160 -2.11 -10.14 -8.67
N LYS A 161 -1.14 -9.24 -8.46
CA LYS A 161 -1.31 -7.78 -8.73
C LYS A 161 -1.68 -7.47 -10.18
N ILE A 162 -1.35 -8.37 -11.11
CA ILE A 162 -1.64 -8.23 -12.56
C ILE A 162 -2.66 -9.27 -13.05
N GLY A 163 -3.45 -9.85 -12.15
CA GLY A 163 -4.60 -10.69 -12.49
C GLY A 163 -4.29 -12.13 -12.89
N TYR A 164 -3.07 -12.64 -12.71
CA TYR A 164 -2.74 -14.06 -12.90
C TYR A 164 -3.01 -14.87 -11.62
N PHE A 165 -4.24 -14.80 -11.10
CA PHE A 165 -4.62 -15.40 -9.82
C PHE A 165 -4.42 -16.91 -9.79
N GLU A 166 -4.88 -17.64 -10.82
CA GLU A 166 -4.75 -19.10 -10.87
C GLU A 166 -3.28 -19.55 -10.85
N GLU A 167 -2.42 -18.89 -11.62
CA GLU A 167 -1.00 -19.21 -11.67
C GLU A 167 -0.31 -18.89 -10.34
N ALA A 168 -0.64 -17.73 -9.73
CA ALA A 168 -0.14 -17.35 -8.42
C ALA A 168 -0.54 -18.36 -7.32
N LEU A 169 -1.81 -18.79 -7.32
CA LEU A 169 -2.32 -19.79 -6.39
C LEU A 169 -1.66 -21.16 -6.63
N GLY A 170 -1.47 -21.56 -7.89
CA GLY A 170 -0.77 -22.79 -8.25
C GLY A 170 0.69 -22.84 -7.75
N LEU A 171 1.41 -21.71 -7.82
CA LEU A 171 2.76 -21.60 -7.26
C LEU A 171 2.77 -21.84 -5.73
N LEU A 172 1.82 -21.23 -5.02
CA LEU A 172 1.69 -21.38 -3.58
C LEU A 172 1.23 -22.77 -3.16
N GLU A 173 0.37 -23.42 -3.95
CA GLU A 173 -0.06 -24.79 -3.72
C GLU A 173 1.09 -25.79 -3.88
N ALA A 174 1.88 -25.64 -4.95
CA ALA A 174 3.08 -26.45 -5.16
C ALA A 174 4.09 -26.29 -4.00
N GLU A 175 4.27 -25.06 -3.50
CA GLU A 175 5.14 -24.78 -2.36
C GLU A 175 4.58 -25.35 -1.05
N ALA A 176 3.27 -25.26 -0.81
CA ALA A 176 2.63 -25.88 0.33
C ALA A 176 2.83 -27.42 0.33
N ALA A 177 2.68 -28.06 -0.83
CA ALA A 177 2.93 -29.49 -0.99
C ALA A 177 4.40 -29.85 -0.70
N ARG A 178 5.35 -29.07 -1.23
CA ARG A 178 6.79 -29.23 -0.95
C ARG A 178 7.07 -29.16 0.55
N LEU A 179 6.61 -28.10 1.21
CA LEU A 179 6.76 -27.90 2.66
C LEU A 179 6.08 -29.01 3.48
N GLY A 180 5.03 -29.64 2.96
CA GLY A 180 4.36 -30.79 3.57
C GLY A 180 5.22 -32.05 3.62
N THR A 181 6.10 -32.25 2.62
CA THR A 181 6.97 -33.43 2.49
C THR A 181 8.35 -33.29 3.16
N GLU A 182 8.74 -32.07 3.52
CA GLU A 182 10.06 -31.77 4.06
C GLU A 182 10.25 -32.31 5.50
N ARG A 183 11.33 -33.06 5.74
CA ARG A 183 11.58 -33.73 7.03
C ARG A 183 12.06 -32.75 8.11
N MET A 184 11.56 -32.98 9.33
CA MET A 184 11.56 -32.15 10.55
C MET A 184 12.90 -31.60 11.12
N LEU A 185 14.02 -31.62 10.39
CA LEU A 185 15.32 -31.18 10.93
C LEU A 185 15.34 -29.68 11.35
N ARG A 186 14.38 -28.86 10.90
CA ARG A 186 14.17 -27.46 11.30
C ARG A 186 12.70 -27.10 11.53
N ARG A 187 12.00 -27.86 12.39
CA ARG A 187 10.55 -27.77 12.63
C ARG A 187 10.00 -26.34 12.80
N ARG A 188 10.64 -25.46 13.57
CA ARG A 188 10.18 -24.07 13.79
C ARG A 188 10.20 -23.20 12.52
N SER A 189 11.23 -23.31 11.69
CA SER A 189 11.32 -22.56 10.41
C SER A 189 10.24 -23.05 9.44
N LEU A 190 10.01 -24.36 9.41
CA LEU A 190 9.03 -24.99 8.54
C LEU A 190 7.59 -24.60 8.92
N ASP A 191 7.28 -24.57 10.21
CA ASP A 191 5.97 -24.15 10.72
C ASP A 191 5.67 -22.69 10.38
N PHE A 192 6.68 -21.81 10.46
CA PHE A 192 6.57 -20.42 10.05
C PHE A 192 6.37 -20.27 8.53
N GLU A 193 7.15 -20.96 7.71
CA GLU A 193 7.04 -20.93 6.25
C GLU A 193 5.66 -21.42 5.77
N ARG A 194 5.11 -22.47 6.39
CA ARG A 194 3.75 -22.95 6.10
C ARG A 194 2.69 -21.89 6.41
N VAL A 195 2.82 -21.21 7.55
CA VAL A 195 1.93 -20.09 7.90
C VAL A 195 2.04 -18.96 6.88
N LEU A 196 3.25 -18.60 6.44
CA LEU A 196 3.47 -17.55 5.45
C LEU A 196 2.85 -17.88 4.08
N VAL A 197 2.96 -19.13 3.63
CA VAL A 197 2.33 -19.60 2.39
C VAL A 197 0.81 -19.61 2.52
N ALA A 198 0.27 -20.07 3.66
CA ALA A 198 -1.18 -20.06 3.91
C ALA A 198 -1.76 -18.64 3.91
N LEU A 199 -1.06 -17.69 4.56
CA LEU A 199 -1.42 -16.27 4.55
C LEU A 199 -1.39 -15.68 3.15
N ALA A 200 -0.31 -15.90 2.38
CA ALA A 200 -0.20 -15.41 1.01
C ALA A 200 -1.33 -15.95 0.12
N ARG A 201 -1.63 -17.25 0.23
CA ARG A 201 -2.71 -17.88 -0.53
C ARG A 201 -4.07 -17.28 -0.16
N ALA A 202 -4.34 -17.07 1.13
CA ALA A 202 -5.59 -16.47 1.58
C ALA A 202 -5.75 -15.02 1.12
N THR A 203 -4.68 -14.21 1.18
CA THR A 203 -4.70 -12.85 0.61
C THR A 203 -5.04 -12.90 -0.87
N ILE A 204 -4.34 -13.69 -1.68
CA ILE A 204 -4.62 -13.78 -3.12
C ILE A 204 -6.04 -14.29 -3.39
N THR A 205 -6.54 -15.23 -2.59
CA THR A 205 -7.93 -15.73 -2.66
C THR A 205 -8.95 -14.65 -2.35
N SER A 206 -8.70 -13.81 -1.33
CA SER A 206 -9.56 -12.67 -1.00
C SER A 206 -9.70 -11.73 -2.20
N HIS A 207 -8.60 -11.46 -2.90
CA HIS A 207 -8.66 -10.63 -4.10
C HIS A 207 -9.30 -11.35 -5.29
N ALA A 208 -9.07 -12.64 -5.49
CA ALA A 208 -9.63 -13.38 -6.61
C ALA A 208 -11.15 -13.64 -6.47
N SER A 209 -11.58 -14.10 -5.29
CA SER A 209 -12.91 -14.67 -5.07
C SER A 209 -13.67 -14.06 -3.89
N GLY A 210 -13.00 -13.29 -3.02
CA GLY A 210 -13.62 -12.56 -1.90
C GLY A 210 -13.21 -13.03 -0.51
N ASP A 211 -13.42 -12.16 0.47
CA ASP A 211 -12.94 -12.34 1.85
C ASP A 211 -13.54 -13.56 2.58
N ALA A 212 -14.79 -13.91 2.28
CA ALA A 212 -15.43 -15.06 2.90
C ALA A 212 -14.72 -16.38 2.56
N GLU A 213 -14.26 -16.55 1.32
CA GLU A 213 -13.53 -17.73 0.89
C GLU A 213 -12.12 -17.77 1.49
N ALA A 214 -11.43 -16.62 1.53
CA ALA A 214 -10.15 -16.48 2.21
C ALA A 214 -10.22 -16.84 3.71
N ALA A 215 -11.28 -16.38 4.39
CA ALA A 215 -11.55 -16.71 5.79
C ALA A 215 -11.77 -18.22 6.00
N ALA A 216 -12.54 -18.86 5.12
CA ALA A 216 -12.79 -20.31 5.17
C ALA A 216 -11.49 -21.10 4.97
N GLN A 217 -10.66 -20.69 4.01
CA GLN A 217 -9.37 -21.32 3.74
C GLN A 217 -8.43 -21.24 4.96
N LEU A 218 -8.32 -20.08 5.60
CA LEU A 218 -7.54 -19.95 6.82
C LEU A 218 -8.14 -20.75 7.98
N GLY A 219 -9.47 -20.86 8.06
CA GLY A 219 -10.16 -21.70 9.04
C GLY A 219 -9.75 -23.17 8.92
N ALA A 220 -9.76 -23.71 7.69
CA ALA A 220 -9.32 -25.08 7.42
C ALA A 220 -7.83 -25.29 7.77
N PHE A 221 -6.97 -24.33 7.41
CA PHE A 221 -5.55 -24.39 7.75
C PHE A 221 -5.31 -24.38 9.28
N ILE A 222 -6.00 -23.51 10.02
CA ILE A 222 -5.92 -23.46 11.48
C ILE A 222 -6.37 -24.79 12.08
N ALA A 223 -7.50 -25.34 11.64
CA ALA A 223 -8.04 -26.60 12.17
C ALA A 223 -7.12 -27.81 11.91
N ALA A 224 -6.37 -27.80 10.80
CA ALA A 224 -5.41 -28.84 10.45
C ALA A 224 -4.02 -28.67 11.13
N THR A 225 -3.76 -27.51 11.74
CA THR A 225 -2.46 -27.20 12.33
C THR A 225 -2.49 -27.40 13.85
N PRO A 226 -1.54 -28.14 14.45
CA PRO A 226 -1.50 -28.31 15.89
C PRO A 226 -1.39 -26.97 16.64
N ASP A 227 -2.16 -26.82 17.72
CA ASP A 227 -2.17 -25.61 18.57
C ASP A 227 -0.80 -25.26 19.17
N THR A 228 0.15 -26.21 19.18
CA THR A 228 1.54 -25.96 19.57
C THR A 228 2.32 -25.05 18.61
N ASN A 229 1.77 -24.73 17.44
CA ASN A 229 2.39 -23.81 16.50
C ASN A 229 2.19 -22.35 16.95
N GLN A 230 3.24 -21.79 17.55
CA GLN A 230 3.30 -20.40 18.05
C GLN A 230 3.05 -19.32 16.97
N HIS A 231 3.10 -19.67 15.67
CA HIS A 231 2.91 -18.72 14.57
C HIS A 231 1.45 -18.55 14.15
N LEU A 232 0.51 -19.31 14.75
CA LEU A 232 -0.91 -19.27 14.39
C LEU A 232 -1.64 -17.98 14.78
N LEU A 233 -1.11 -17.17 15.71
CA LEU A 233 -1.76 -15.93 16.14
C LEU A 233 -2.00 -14.98 14.95
N ASN A 234 -0.98 -14.79 14.09
CA ASN A 234 -1.12 -13.96 12.89
C ASN A 234 -2.13 -14.54 11.89
N THR A 235 -2.24 -15.87 11.81
CA THR A 235 -3.28 -16.52 11.00
C THR A 235 -4.67 -16.27 11.56
N LYS A 236 -4.86 -16.32 12.87
CA LYS A 236 -6.14 -15.99 13.54
C LYS A 236 -6.52 -14.53 13.32
N ILE A 237 -5.57 -13.60 13.43
CA ILE A 237 -5.78 -12.16 13.17
C ILE A 237 -6.23 -11.95 11.70
N ASN A 238 -5.53 -12.51 10.72
CA ASN A 238 -5.91 -12.35 9.31
C ASN A 238 -7.25 -13.02 8.98
N ARG A 239 -7.53 -14.20 9.55
CA ARG A 239 -8.86 -14.82 9.41
C ARG A 239 -9.96 -13.93 9.98
N ALA A 240 -9.76 -13.38 11.19
CA ALA A 240 -10.72 -12.49 11.81
C ALA A 240 -10.94 -11.21 10.99
N ALA A 241 -9.88 -10.67 10.37
CA ALA A 241 -9.99 -9.54 9.45
C ALA A 241 -10.90 -9.88 8.26
N PHE A 242 -10.65 -10.99 7.56
CA PHE A 242 -11.49 -11.42 6.43
C PHE A 242 -12.93 -11.74 6.85
N LEU A 243 -13.14 -12.32 8.04
CA LEU A 243 -14.49 -12.52 8.59
C LEU A 243 -15.20 -11.18 8.83
N ALA A 244 -14.52 -10.20 9.41
CA ALA A 244 -15.10 -8.87 9.63
C ALA A 244 -15.39 -8.15 8.30
N GLU A 245 -14.45 -8.17 7.36
CA GLU A 245 -14.57 -7.51 6.06
C GLU A 245 -15.68 -8.14 5.18
N SER A 246 -15.94 -9.45 5.33
CA SER A 246 -17.05 -10.16 4.67
C SER A 246 -18.39 -10.11 5.43
N GLY A 247 -18.49 -9.37 6.54
CA GLY A 247 -19.72 -9.24 7.33
C GLY A 247 -20.03 -10.40 8.28
N GLN A 248 -19.14 -11.37 8.42
CA GLN A 248 -19.22 -12.48 9.38
C GLN A 248 -18.76 -12.04 10.78
N TYR A 249 -19.34 -10.94 11.26
CA TYR A 249 -18.86 -10.20 12.43
C TYR A 249 -18.85 -11.02 13.73
N ARG A 250 -19.84 -11.90 13.93
CA ARG A 250 -19.92 -12.74 15.13
C ARG A 250 -18.73 -13.67 15.23
N GLU A 251 -18.42 -14.38 14.15
CA GLU A 251 -17.28 -15.30 14.09
C GLU A 251 -15.95 -14.56 14.25
N ALA A 252 -15.84 -13.34 13.72
CA ALA A 252 -14.67 -12.50 13.90
C ALA A 252 -14.42 -12.17 15.38
N VAL A 253 -15.45 -11.75 16.12
CA VAL A 253 -15.38 -11.47 17.56
C VAL A 253 -15.03 -12.73 18.35
N GLU A 254 -15.77 -13.83 18.11
CA GLU A 254 -15.57 -15.11 18.82
C GLU A 254 -14.16 -15.66 18.65
N LEU A 255 -13.56 -15.47 17.46
CA LEU A 255 -12.18 -15.86 17.17
C LEU A 255 -11.15 -14.92 17.82
N LEU A 256 -11.34 -13.61 17.69
CA LEU A 256 -10.26 -12.65 17.94
C LEU A 256 -10.24 -12.13 19.37
N GLU A 257 -11.38 -12.00 20.05
CA GLU A 257 -11.43 -11.46 21.40
C GLU A 257 -10.65 -12.32 22.43
N PRO A 258 -10.73 -13.67 22.41
CA PRO A 258 -9.86 -14.50 23.24
C PRO A 258 -8.37 -14.33 22.91
N ALA A 259 -8.03 -14.28 21.62
CA ALA A 259 -6.66 -14.11 21.15
C ALA A 259 -6.07 -12.74 21.55
N TYR A 260 -6.89 -11.69 21.51
CA TYR A 260 -6.50 -10.36 21.95
C TYR A 260 -6.27 -10.31 23.46
N ARG A 261 -7.15 -10.93 24.27
CA ARG A 261 -6.94 -11.03 25.72
C ARG A 261 -5.67 -11.77 26.08
N GLU A 262 -5.39 -12.89 25.41
CA GLU A 262 -4.15 -13.66 25.57
C GLU A 262 -2.93 -12.80 25.21
N PHE A 263 -2.97 -12.12 24.06
CA PHE A 263 -1.93 -11.20 23.62
C PHE A 263 -1.67 -10.05 24.61
N ARG A 264 -2.73 -9.50 25.23
CA ARG A 264 -2.62 -8.47 26.27
C ARG A 264 -2.04 -9.02 27.57
N ALA A 265 -2.42 -10.22 27.99
CA ALA A 265 -1.90 -10.85 29.21
C ALA A 265 -0.38 -11.08 29.13
N PHE A 266 0.16 -11.32 27.93
CA PHE A 266 1.61 -11.42 27.72
C PHE A 266 2.37 -10.09 27.83
N GLN A 267 1.70 -8.93 27.97
CA GLN A 267 2.37 -7.64 28.21
C GLN A 267 3.21 -7.61 29.48
N GLU A 268 2.95 -8.53 30.42
CA GLU A 268 3.62 -8.57 31.72
C GLU A 268 4.85 -9.52 31.74
N ASP A 269 5.11 -10.30 30.68
CA ASP A 269 6.28 -11.20 30.60
C ASP A 269 7.39 -10.58 29.74
N ALA A 270 8.47 -10.13 30.39
CA ALA A 270 9.66 -9.55 29.74
C ALA A 270 10.37 -10.51 28.75
N ARG A 271 10.01 -11.80 28.72
CA ARG A 271 10.55 -12.78 27.77
C ARG A 271 9.79 -12.82 26.44
N ASN A 272 8.64 -12.17 26.34
CA ASN A 272 7.83 -12.15 25.13
C ASN A 272 8.01 -10.82 24.39
N TYR A 273 8.58 -10.89 23.19
CA TYR A 273 8.77 -9.73 22.33
C TYR A 273 7.43 -9.22 21.79
N LYS A 274 7.06 -7.98 22.13
CA LYS A 274 5.88 -7.29 21.60
C LYS A 274 6.30 -6.00 20.91
N ILE A 275 5.77 -5.81 19.71
CA ILE A 275 5.96 -4.56 18.95
C ILE A 275 5.04 -3.51 19.54
N SER A 276 5.62 -2.38 19.96
CA SER A 276 4.82 -1.27 20.49
C SER A 276 3.76 -0.83 19.47
N GLY A 277 2.52 -0.64 19.94
CA GLY A 277 1.40 -0.23 19.09
C GLY A 277 0.76 -1.33 18.24
N SER A 278 1.24 -2.57 18.26
CA SER A 278 0.65 -3.66 17.46
C SER A 278 -0.79 -4.03 17.87
N ASP A 279 -1.25 -3.60 19.05
CA ASP A 279 -2.64 -3.74 19.50
C ASP A 279 -3.65 -3.18 18.49
N ARG A 280 -3.25 -2.17 17.69
CA ARG A 280 -4.15 -1.59 16.68
C ARG A 280 -4.61 -2.57 15.62
N GLU A 281 -3.81 -3.60 15.30
CA GLU A 281 -4.16 -4.65 14.33
C GLU A 281 -5.34 -5.50 14.84
N PHE A 282 -5.41 -5.73 16.14
CA PHE A 282 -6.57 -6.38 16.77
C PHE A 282 -7.74 -5.40 16.88
N ALA A 283 -7.44 -4.17 17.30
CA ALA A 283 -8.45 -3.19 17.65
C ALA A 283 -9.33 -2.79 16.45
N TRP A 284 -8.77 -2.56 15.26
CA TRP A 284 -9.61 -2.19 14.11
C TRP A 284 -10.57 -3.32 13.70
N ILE A 285 -10.13 -4.59 13.79
CA ILE A 285 -10.96 -5.77 13.48
C ILE A 285 -12.10 -5.89 14.49
N LEU A 286 -11.77 -5.82 15.79
CA LEU A 286 -12.76 -5.91 16.86
C LEU A 286 -13.73 -4.73 16.80
N ALA A 287 -13.23 -3.50 16.59
CA ALA A 287 -14.08 -2.33 16.41
C ALA A 287 -15.05 -2.53 15.24
N CYS A 288 -14.56 -2.94 14.06
CA CYS A 288 -15.43 -3.19 12.91
C CYS A 288 -16.47 -4.27 13.22
N ALA A 289 -16.05 -5.40 13.79
CA ALA A 289 -16.96 -6.50 14.06
C ALA A 289 -18.03 -6.16 15.12
N HIS A 290 -17.66 -5.44 16.19
CA HIS A 290 -18.64 -4.97 17.17
C HIS A 290 -19.61 -3.95 16.57
N LEU A 291 -19.14 -3.00 15.76
CA LEU A 291 -20.01 -2.05 15.05
C LEU A 291 -20.96 -2.75 14.07
N GLY A 292 -20.46 -3.73 13.32
CA GLY A 292 -21.26 -4.55 12.41
C GLY A 292 -22.36 -5.37 13.11
N LEU A 293 -22.17 -5.68 14.40
CA LEU A 293 -23.19 -6.30 15.26
C LEU A 293 -24.13 -5.28 15.94
N GLY A 294 -23.97 -3.98 15.69
CA GLY A 294 -24.71 -2.90 16.37
C GLY A 294 -24.28 -2.69 17.83
N ARG A 295 -23.12 -3.20 18.24
CA ARG A 295 -22.61 -3.14 19.62
C ARG A 295 -21.65 -1.96 19.81
N THR A 296 -22.16 -0.74 19.64
CA THR A 296 -21.32 0.49 19.69
C THR A 296 -20.53 0.65 20.98
N LEU A 297 -21.13 0.35 22.14
CA LEU A 297 -20.45 0.44 23.44
C LEU A 297 -19.26 -0.52 23.56
N ASP A 298 -19.40 -1.73 23.00
CA ASP A 298 -18.32 -2.73 23.01
C ASP A 298 -17.20 -2.37 22.03
N ALA A 299 -17.53 -1.65 20.94
CA ALA A 299 -16.54 -1.18 19.97
C ALA A 299 -15.66 -0.04 20.51
N GLN A 300 -16.20 0.78 21.42
CA GLN A 300 -15.57 2.00 21.93
C GLN A 300 -14.11 1.85 22.41
N PRO A 301 -13.76 0.88 23.30
CA PRO A 301 -12.38 0.72 23.75
C PRO A 301 -11.40 0.40 22.61
N TYR A 302 -11.87 -0.26 21.56
CA TYR A 302 -11.04 -0.59 20.40
C TYR A 302 -10.89 0.61 19.45
N LEU A 303 -11.96 1.39 19.26
CA LEU A 303 -11.92 2.64 18.50
C LEU A 303 -10.92 3.63 19.11
N GLU A 304 -10.85 3.74 20.44
CA GLU A 304 -9.89 4.58 21.13
C GLU A 304 -8.43 4.20 20.81
N ILE A 305 -8.12 2.90 20.74
CA ILE A 305 -6.78 2.41 20.36
C ILE A 305 -6.46 2.78 18.91
N VAL A 306 -7.40 2.59 17.98
CA VAL A 306 -7.18 2.92 16.56
C VAL A 306 -7.01 4.42 16.37
N ASN A 307 -7.85 5.24 17.01
CA ASN A 307 -7.86 6.68 16.81
C ASN A 307 -6.63 7.36 17.42
N SER A 308 -6.17 6.89 18.59
CA SER A 308 -4.97 7.39 19.26
C SER A 308 -3.64 6.96 18.61
N ALA A 309 -3.67 6.00 17.66
CA ALA A 309 -2.48 5.60 16.93
C ALA A 309 -2.13 6.64 15.84
N GLU A 310 -1.18 7.52 16.15
CA GLU A 310 -0.67 8.52 15.19
C GLU A 310 0.56 8.01 14.43
N GLU A 311 1.51 7.40 15.13
CA GLU A 311 2.77 6.96 14.54
C GLU A 311 2.71 5.52 14.02
N THR A 312 3.51 5.25 12.98
CA THR A 312 3.79 3.88 12.53
C THR A 312 4.80 3.25 13.50
N PRO A 313 4.54 2.07 14.07
CA PRO A 313 5.52 1.36 14.87
C PRO A 313 6.79 1.15 14.11
N LYS A 314 7.86 1.37 14.83
CA LYS A 314 9.19 1.06 14.37
C LYS A 314 9.62 -0.21 15.10
N ASP A 315 10.07 -1.17 14.31
CA ASP A 315 10.59 -2.43 14.78
C ASP A 315 11.90 -2.72 14.07
N GLN A 316 12.93 -3.08 14.83
CA GLN A 316 14.26 -3.34 14.27
C GLN A 316 14.34 -4.66 13.48
N TYR A 317 13.39 -5.57 13.70
CA TYR A 317 13.33 -6.89 13.06
C TYR A 317 12.23 -6.97 12.00
N LEU A 318 11.23 -6.09 12.06
CA LEU A 318 10.18 -5.96 11.05
C LEU A 318 10.23 -4.56 10.43
N PRO A 319 11.01 -4.38 9.33
CA PRO A 319 11.17 -3.08 8.69
C PRO A 319 9.87 -2.55 8.05
N GLN A 320 8.85 -3.40 7.93
CA GLN A 320 7.56 -3.08 7.33
C GLN A 320 6.44 -3.39 8.32
N THR A 321 5.99 -2.39 9.07
CA THR A 321 4.72 -2.45 9.80
C THR A 321 3.68 -1.58 9.10
N LYS A 322 2.40 -1.96 9.19
CA LYS A 322 1.33 -1.19 8.56
C LYS A 322 1.24 0.21 9.17
N PRO A 323 1.28 1.29 8.36
CA PRO A 323 1.08 2.63 8.86
C PRO A 323 -0.29 2.79 9.52
N SER A 324 -0.37 3.65 10.55
CA SER A 324 -1.64 3.91 11.25
C SER A 324 -2.73 4.46 10.31
N SER A 325 -2.36 5.20 9.27
CA SER A 325 -3.29 5.63 8.22
C SER A 325 -3.95 4.46 7.49
N VAL A 326 -3.21 3.36 7.23
CA VAL A 326 -3.74 2.17 6.56
C VAL A 326 -4.73 1.45 7.46
N ILE A 327 -4.44 1.37 8.76
CA ILE A 327 -5.35 0.77 9.75
C ILE A 327 -6.66 1.56 9.85
N LYS A 328 -6.57 2.89 9.86
CA LYS A 328 -7.74 3.77 9.87
C LYS A 328 -8.55 3.66 8.56
N LEU A 329 -7.89 3.58 7.41
CA LEU A 329 -8.57 3.34 6.12
C LEU A 329 -9.31 2.00 6.10
N ARG A 330 -8.70 0.93 6.63
CA ARG A 330 -9.36 -0.38 6.73
C ARG A 330 -10.57 -0.36 7.65
N LEU A 331 -10.48 0.32 8.80
CA LEU A 331 -11.62 0.51 9.69
C LEU A 331 -12.76 1.22 8.96
N ALA A 332 -12.48 2.36 8.33
CA ALA A 332 -13.46 3.14 7.59
C ALA A 332 -14.09 2.35 6.43
N ALA A 333 -13.28 1.59 5.68
CA ALA A 333 -13.78 0.66 4.67
C ALA A 333 -14.71 -0.38 5.29
N CYS A 334 -14.28 -1.07 6.34
CA CYS A 334 -15.04 -2.14 6.97
C CYS A 334 -16.39 -1.66 7.54
N THR A 335 -16.43 -0.47 8.14
CA THR A 335 -17.65 0.14 8.70
C THR A 335 -18.49 0.92 7.70
N ASN A 336 -18.11 0.91 6.42
CA ASN A 336 -18.76 1.69 5.37
C ASN A 336 -18.77 3.22 5.63
N ASP A 337 -17.74 3.75 6.32
CA ASP A 337 -17.58 5.19 6.62
C ASP A 337 -16.76 5.87 5.52
N GLN A 338 -17.46 6.17 4.42
CA GLN A 338 -16.89 6.80 3.24
C GLN A 338 -16.29 8.19 3.52
N ALA A 339 -16.92 8.98 4.40
CA ALA A 339 -16.46 10.33 4.73
C ALA A 339 -15.12 10.30 5.47
N GLU A 340 -14.98 9.44 6.47
CA GLU A 340 -13.72 9.29 7.20
C GLU A 340 -12.65 8.64 6.30
N TYR A 341 -13.02 7.69 5.43
CA TYR A 341 -12.08 7.10 4.47
C TYR A 341 -11.42 8.15 3.59
N PHE A 342 -12.23 9.00 2.92
CA PHE A 342 -11.69 10.05 2.08
C PHE A 342 -10.92 11.07 2.90
N LYS A 343 -11.42 11.49 4.08
CA LYS A 343 -10.69 12.38 5.00
C LYS A 343 -9.27 11.88 5.32
N ILE A 344 -9.12 10.60 5.70
CA ILE A 344 -7.80 10.00 5.98
C ILE A 344 -6.95 10.00 4.72
N LEU A 345 -7.55 9.68 3.58
CA LEU A 345 -6.84 9.61 2.33
C LEU A 345 -6.20 10.96 1.94
N TYR A 346 -6.92 12.08 2.09
CA TYR A 346 -6.36 13.41 1.77
C TYR A 346 -5.24 13.85 2.70
N SER A 347 -5.23 13.34 3.93
CA SER A 347 -4.13 13.60 4.86
C SER A 347 -2.85 12.84 4.46
N GLY A 348 -2.96 11.90 3.52
CA GLY A 348 -1.87 11.12 2.96
C GLY A 348 -1.07 11.84 1.87
N SER A 349 -0.01 11.17 1.37
CA SER A 349 0.81 11.69 0.27
C SER A 349 0.06 11.73 -1.06
N PHE A 350 0.43 12.67 -1.93
CA PHE A 350 -0.11 12.79 -3.30
C PHE A 350 -0.01 11.48 -4.10
N ALA A 351 1.05 10.69 -3.92
CA ALA A 351 1.20 9.40 -4.59
C ALA A 351 0.06 8.40 -4.25
N ARG A 352 -0.47 8.41 -3.02
CA ARG A 352 -1.62 7.57 -2.65
C ARG A 352 -2.91 8.03 -3.31
N LEU A 353 -3.08 9.34 -3.39
CA LEU A 353 -4.21 9.97 -4.07
C LEU A 353 -4.24 9.56 -5.55
N THR A 354 -3.09 9.65 -6.22
CA THR A 354 -2.97 9.28 -7.62
C THR A 354 -3.32 7.82 -7.90
N GLY A 355 -2.83 6.86 -7.09
CA GLY A 355 -3.18 5.43 -7.28
C GLY A 355 -4.68 5.17 -7.21
N ILE A 356 -5.39 5.89 -6.34
CA ILE A 356 -6.84 5.75 -6.15
C ILE A 356 -7.65 6.30 -7.32
N TRP A 357 -7.14 7.30 -8.04
CA TRP A 357 -7.82 7.76 -9.25
C TRP A 357 -8.00 6.63 -10.27
N SER A 358 -7.03 5.72 -10.37
CA SER A 358 -7.17 4.52 -11.21
C SER A 358 -8.18 3.52 -10.62
N GLU A 359 -8.18 3.32 -9.31
CA GLU A 359 -9.10 2.38 -8.63
C GLU A 359 -10.57 2.84 -8.63
N VAL A 360 -10.82 4.15 -8.72
CA VAL A 360 -12.19 4.68 -8.79
C VAL A 360 -12.78 4.54 -10.20
N GLN A 361 -11.95 4.62 -11.24
CA GLN A 361 -12.42 4.52 -12.62
C GLN A 361 -12.96 3.12 -12.95
N ALA A 362 -12.29 2.08 -12.46
CA ALA A 362 -12.90 0.78 -12.30
C ALA A 362 -12.26 0.08 -11.10
N PRO A 363 -12.99 -0.82 -10.41
CA PRO A 363 -12.51 -1.45 -9.19
C PRO A 363 -11.25 -2.28 -9.48
N HIS A 364 -10.10 -1.71 -9.17
CA HIS A 364 -8.84 -2.43 -9.31
C HIS A 364 -8.55 -3.20 -8.02
N PRO A 365 -8.21 -4.50 -8.09
CA PRO A 365 -7.78 -5.27 -6.95
C PRO A 365 -6.34 -4.93 -6.59
N SER A 366 -6.09 -3.73 -6.08
CA SER A 366 -4.85 -3.50 -5.37
C SER A 366 -4.83 -4.38 -4.11
N LEU A 367 -3.69 -5.02 -3.82
CA LEU A 367 -3.49 -5.72 -2.55
C LEU A 367 -3.33 -4.76 -1.37
N GLU A 368 -3.13 -3.47 -1.66
CA GLU A 368 -2.74 -2.47 -0.68
C GLU A 368 -3.92 -1.60 -0.21
N PHE A 369 -4.94 -1.45 -1.05
CA PHE A 369 -6.09 -0.58 -0.81
C PHE A 369 -7.39 -1.38 -0.82
N HIS A 370 -8.29 -1.00 0.07
CA HIS A 370 -9.60 -1.64 0.25
C HIS A 370 -10.72 -0.69 -0.18
N PHE A 371 -10.52 -0.01 -1.32
CA PHE A 371 -11.55 0.87 -1.86
C PHE A 371 -12.81 0.06 -2.20
N ARG A 372 -13.98 0.59 -1.83
CA ARG A 372 -15.27 -0.05 -2.09
C ARG A 372 -15.86 0.52 -3.38
N PRO A 373 -16.12 -0.32 -4.39
CA PRO A 373 -16.55 0.14 -5.71
C PRO A 373 -17.92 0.84 -5.72
N GLU A 374 -18.75 0.59 -4.71
CA GLU A 374 -20.05 1.24 -4.54
C GLU A 374 -19.97 2.67 -3.97
N TRP A 375 -18.79 3.14 -3.55
CA TRP A 375 -18.62 4.48 -3.00
C TRP A 375 -18.46 5.54 -4.09
N GLU A 376 -19.21 6.63 -3.97
CA GLU A 376 -19.09 7.79 -4.85
C GLU A 376 -17.96 8.71 -4.42
N LEU A 377 -17.15 9.24 -5.35
CA LEU A 377 -16.23 10.32 -5.00
C LEU A 377 -17.02 11.58 -4.62
N PRO A 378 -16.71 12.22 -3.48
CA PRO A 378 -17.18 13.57 -3.19
C PRO A 378 -16.88 14.54 -4.35
N GLU A 379 -17.78 15.47 -4.61
CA GLU A 379 -17.73 16.29 -5.83
C GLU A 379 -16.47 17.16 -5.90
N ASP A 380 -16.05 17.75 -4.79
CA ASP A 380 -14.81 18.53 -4.68
C ASP A 380 -13.56 17.69 -5.02
N ILE A 381 -13.58 16.40 -4.68
CA ILE A 381 -12.53 15.46 -5.08
C ILE A 381 -12.53 15.28 -6.57
N ARG A 382 -13.71 14.93 -7.09
CA ARG A 382 -13.92 14.61 -8.49
C ARG A 382 -13.46 15.77 -9.36
N GLU A 383 -13.85 17.00 -9.03
CA GLU A 383 -13.42 18.21 -9.73
C GLU A 383 -11.89 18.36 -9.75
N ARG A 384 -11.24 18.18 -8.59
CA ARG A 384 -9.78 18.28 -8.48
C ARG A 384 -9.06 17.22 -9.31
N TYR A 385 -9.51 15.97 -9.29
CA TYR A 385 -8.91 14.94 -10.12
C TYR A 385 -9.22 15.12 -11.60
N LEU A 386 -10.45 15.47 -11.99
CA LEU A 386 -10.80 15.69 -13.39
C LEU A 386 -10.03 16.85 -14.02
N ALA A 387 -9.53 17.80 -13.22
CA ALA A 387 -8.65 18.86 -13.67
C ALA A 387 -7.24 18.34 -14.06
N SER A 388 -6.67 17.39 -13.29
CA SER A 388 -5.31 16.87 -13.50
C SER A 388 -5.28 15.55 -14.29
N TYR A 389 -6.37 14.80 -14.27
CA TYR A 389 -6.48 13.47 -14.84
C TYR A 389 -7.67 13.36 -15.80
N ARG A 390 -7.52 12.51 -16.80
CA ARG A 390 -8.59 12.11 -17.71
C ARG A 390 -9.23 10.82 -17.24
N ILE A 391 -10.44 10.58 -17.75
CA ILE A 391 -11.03 9.25 -17.80
C ILE A 391 -10.28 8.46 -18.86
N LEU A 392 -9.88 7.24 -18.52
CA LEU A 392 -9.18 6.32 -19.40
C LEU A 392 -10.17 5.68 -20.39
N PRO A 393 -9.78 5.48 -21.66
CA PRO A 393 -10.59 4.78 -22.65
C PRO A 393 -10.99 3.36 -22.26
N ASP A 394 -12.10 2.87 -22.83
CA ASP A 394 -12.61 1.50 -22.61
C ASP A 394 -11.61 0.38 -22.94
N SER A 395 -10.61 0.65 -23.78
CA SER A 395 -9.54 -0.31 -24.08
C SER A 395 -8.74 -0.72 -22.84
N TYR A 396 -8.76 0.09 -21.77
CA TYR A 396 -8.11 -0.18 -20.50
C TYR A 396 -9.04 -0.82 -19.46
N ALA A 397 -10.30 -1.11 -19.79
CA ALA A 397 -11.30 -1.60 -18.84
C ALA A 397 -10.85 -2.88 -18.12
N ASP A 398 -10.25 -3.82 -18.85
CA ASP A 398 -9.71 -5.05 -18.26
C ASP A 398 -8.56 -4.75 -17.30
N ALA A 399 -7.62 -3.87 -17.68
CA ALA A 399 -6.51 -3.47 -16.82
C ALA A 399 -6.99 -2.76 -15.56
N LEU A 400 -7.97 -1.86 -15.69
CA LEU A 400 -8.60 -1.16 -14.57
C LEU A 400 -9.32 -2.13 -13.62
N ALA A 401 -9.94 -3.19 -14.16
CA ALA A 401 -10.53 -4.26 -13.36
C ALA A 401 -9.51 -5.30 -12.84
N GLY A 402 -8.20 -5.04 -12.99
CA GLY A 402 -7.12 -5.98 -12.65
C GLY A 402 -7.23 -7.33 -13.35
N TRP A 403 -7.81 -7.33 -14.55
CA TRP A 403 -8.13 -8.49 -15.40
C TRP A 403 -8.99 -9.57 -14.76
N LYS A 404 -9.75 -9.25 -13.70
CA LYS A 404 -10.70 -10.19 -13.10
C LYS A 404 -11.78 -10.67 -14.08
N ASN A 405 -12.23 -9.77 -14.96
CA ASN A 405 -13.32 -10.03 -15.89
C ASN A 405 -12.89 -10.81 -17.14
N ALA A 406 -11.58 -10.89 -17.45
CA ALA A 406 -11.07 -11.57 -18.63
C ALA A 406 -11.30 -13.10 -18.60
N ALA A 407 -11.58 -13.67 -17.43
CA ALA A 407 -12.01 -15.06 -17.28
C ALA A 407 -13.49 -15.27 -17.70
N ALA A 408 -14.33 -14.24 -17.60
CA ALA A 408 -15.76 -14.33 -17.90
C ALA A 408 -16.10 -14.24 -19.40
N THR A 409 -15.12 -13.93 -20.26
CA THR A 409 -15.29 -13.80 -21.73
C THR A 409 -14.77 -15.01 -22.51
N ARG A 410 -14.48 -16.13 -21.84
CA ARG A 410 -14.01 -17.39 -22.45
C ARG A 410 -14.97 -18.58 -22.31
N ASP A 411 -16.26 -18.30 -22.14
CA ASP A 411 -17.34 -19.30 -22.26
C ASP A 411 -18.14 -19.14 -23.56
#